data_AF-X1QAW1-F1
#
_entry.id   AF-X1QAW1-F1
#
_cell.length_a   1.000
_cell.length_b   1.000
_cell.length_c   1.000
_cell.angle_alpha   90.00
_cell.angle_beta   90.00
_cell.angle_gamma   90.00
#
_symmetry.space_group_name_H-M   'P 1'
#
loop_
_entity.id
_entity.type
_entity.pdbx_description
1 polymer ?
#
loop_
_entity_poly.entity_id
_entity_poly.type
_entity_poly.pdbx_seq_one_letter_code
_entity_poly.pdbx_strand_id
1 'polypeptide(L)' 'MCLSKAYFDIGGDKELVMEEIASVSVEDGKLLLKSLFGEQKEIEAGIKEISFVANSILLSKQVPDLTEP' A
#
# COMPACT_ATOMS: atom_id res chain seq x y z
N MET A 1 1.34 -20.51 1.99
CA MET A 1 0.37 -19.42 1.76
C MET A 1 1.15 -18.28 1.11
N CYS A 2 0.79 -17.85 -0.08
CA CYS A 2 1.47 -16.72 -0.73
C CYS A 2 0.64 -15.46 -0.44
N LEU A 3 1.01 -14.74 0.61
CA LEU A 3 0.35 -13.48 0.93
C LEU A 3 0.96 -12.33 0.17
N SER A 4 0.16 -11.29 0.02
CA SER A 4 0.54 -10.15 -0.80
C SER A 4 1.56 -9.25 -0.09
N LYS A 5 2.42 -8.61 -0.88
CA LYS A 5 3.36 -7.58 -0.43
C LYS A 5 2.90 -6.22 -0.91
N ALA A 6 2.99 -5.19 -0.06
CA ALA A 6 2.71 -3.81 -0.47
C ALA A 6 3.99 -3.08 -0.87
N TYR A 7 3.91 -2.30 -1.95
CA TYR A 7 5.00 -1.47 -2.45
C TYR A 7 4.54 -0.06 -2.75
N PHE A 8 5.37 0.95 -2.49
CA PHE A 8 5.20 2.26 -3.11
C PHE A 8 5.78 2.27 -4.52
N ASP A 9 5.05 2.87 -5.45
CA ASP A 9 5.56 3.21 -6.78
C ASP A 9 6.19 4.62 -6.74
N ILE A 10 7.51 4.67 -6.86
CA ILE A 10 8.29 5.90 -6.87
C ILE A 10 8.98 5.99 -8.23
N GLY A 11 8.26 6.55 -9.21
CA GLY A 11 8.82 6.79 -10.54
C GLY A 11 9.26 5.53 -11.30
N GLY A 12 8.60 4.38 -11.05
CA GLY A 12 8.95 3.10 -11.67
C GLY A 12 9.74 2.16 -10.76
N ASP A 13 10.30 2.65 -9.66
CA ASP A 13 10.89 1.82 -8.61
C ASP A 13 9.85 1.41 -7.57
N LYS A 14 9.94 0.16 -7.10
CA LYS A 14 9.05 -0.40 -6.07
C LYS A 14 9.76 -0.42 -4.72
N GLU A 15 9.32 0.40 -3.78
CA GLU A 15 9.82 0.39 -2.40
C GLU A 15 8.93 -0.50 -1.53
N LEU A 16 9.50 -1.53 -0.89
CA LEU A 16 8.74 -2.47 -0.05
C LEU A 16 8.23 -1.77 1.22
N VAL A 17 6.92 -1.85 1.43
CA VAL A 17 6.24 -1.21 2.57
C VAL A 17 5.97 -2.19 3.68
N MET A 18 5.46 -3.37 3.32
CA MET A 18 5.07 -4.43 4.24
C MET A 18 4.94 -5.75 3.48
N GLU A 19 5.30 -6.85 4.14
CA GLU A 19 5.13 -8.22 3.63
C GLU A 19 3.99 -8.93 4.37
N GLU A 20 3.59 -10.08 3.82
CA GLU A 20 2.65 -11.00 4.48
C GLU A 20 1.32 -10.36 4.88
N ILE A 21 0.82 -9.46 4.02
CA ILE A 21 -0.42 -8.71 4.24
C ILE A 21 -1.60 -9.68 4.25
N ALA A 22 -2.32 -9.66 5.35
CA ALA A 22 -3.55 -10.40 5.58
C ALA A 22 -4.79 -9.57 5.25
N SER A 23 -4.75 -8.25 5.49
CA SER A 23 -5.86 -7.34 5.16
C SER A 23 -5.39 -5.92 4.90
N VAL A 24 -6.16 -5.21 4.08
CA VAL A 24 -6.03 -3.77 3.82
C VAL A 24 -7.40 -3.14 4.00
N SER A 25 -7.46 -2.09 4.81
CA SER A 25 -8.67 -1.27 5.00
C SER A 25 -8.37 0.18 4.68
N VAL A 26 -9.39 0.94 4.27
CA VAL A 26 -9.28 2.38 4.06
C VAL A 26 -10.12 3.07 5.13
N GLU A 27 -9.49 3.87 5.98
CA GLU A 27 -10.13 4.59 7.10
C GLU A 27 -9.59 6.03 7.11
N ASP A 28 -10.48 7.03 7.17
CA ASP A 28 -10.13 8.46 7.24
C ASP A 28 -9.13 8.93 6.17
N GLY A 29 -9.22 8.38 4.96
CA GLY A 29 -8.32 8.70 3.85
C GLY A 29 -6.94 8.03 3.94
N LYS A 30 -6.73 7.13 4.89
CA LYS A 30 -5.49 6.37 5.09
C LYS A 30 -5.70 4.88 4.85
N LEU A 31 -4.61 4.20 4.52
CA LEU A 31 -4.57 2.75 4.41
C LEU A 31 -4.08 2.14 5.71
N LEU A 32 -4.85 1.17 6.21
CA LEU A 32 -4.48 0.32 7.33
C LEU A 32 -4.09 -1.06 6.80
N LEU A 33 -2.78 -1.34 6.80
CA LEU A 33 -2.24 -2.63 6.40
C LEU A 33 -2.03 -3.49 7.64
N LYS A 34 -2.47 -4.75 7.62
CA LYS A 34 -2.23 -5.72 8.71
C LYS A 34 -1.60 -6.99 8.16
N SER A 35 -0.51 -7.45 8.78
CA SER A 35 0.10 -8.75 8.45
C SER A 35 -0.55 -9.88 9.24
N LEU A 36 -0.27 -11.12 8.82
CA LEU A 36 -0.68 -12.30 9.59
C LEU A 36 -0.07 -12.37 10.99
N PHE A 37 1.10 -11.76 11.17
CA PHE A 37 1.86 -11.83 12.43
C PHE A 37 1.43 -10.75 13.43
N GLY A 38 0.38 -10.00 13.12
CA GLY A 38 -0.18 -8.95 13.98
C GLY A 38 0.51 -7.61 13.84
N GLU A 39 1.45 -7.45 12.89
CA GLU A 39 1.99 -6.14 12.56
C GLU A 39 0.93 -5.30 11.86
N GLN A 40 0.94 -4.00 12.12
CA GLN A 40 0.02 -3.04 11.53
C GLN A 40 0.76 -1.78 11.10
N LYS A 41 0.39 -1.23 9.94
CA LYS A 41 0.95 0.02 9.42
C LYS A 41 -0.15 0.92 8.88
N GLU A 42 -0.23 2.13 9.40
CA GLU A 42 -1.11 3.19 8.90
C GLU A 42 -0.33 4.10 7.96
N ILE A 43 -0.87 4.36 6.77
CA ILE A 43 -0.16 5.06 5.71
C ILE A 43 -1.11 5.99 4.95
N GLU A 44 -0.70 7.24 4.75
CA GLU A 44 -1.38 8.19 3.85
C GLU A 44 -1.01 7.87 2.38
N ALA A 45 -1.82 7.03 1.75
CA ALA A 45 -1.60 6.56 0.39
C ALA A 45 -2.91 6.11 -0.28
N GLY A 46 -2.89 6.03 -1.61
CA GLY A 46 -3.92 5.38 -2.40
C GLY A 46 -3.47 4.00 -2.88
N ILE A 47 -4.42 3.10 -3.11
CA ILE A 47 -4.15 1.85 -3.84
C ILE A 47 -4.16 2.15 -5.33
N LYS A 48 -3.01 1.94 -6.00
CA LYS A 48 -2.85 2.12 -7.44
C LYS A 48 -3.20 0.86 -8.22
N GLU A 49 -2.76 -0.31 -7.75
CA GLU A 49 -3.01 -1.60 -8.40
C GLU A 49 -2.99 -2.74 -7.38
N ILE A 50 -3.81 -3.78 -7.60
CA ILE A 50 -3.69 -5.06 -6.90
C ILE A 50 -3.47 -6.14 -7.95
N SER A 51 -2.36 -6.86 -7.85
CA SER A 51 -2.02 -7.98 -8.73
C SER A 51 -2.06 -9.29 -7.94
N PHE A 52 -3.12 -10.06 -8.14
CA PHE A 52 -3.27 -11.39 -7.53
C PHE A 52 -2.26 -12.40 -8.10
N VAL A 53 -1.88 -12.25 -9.38
CA VAL A 53 -0.85 -13.10 -10.00
C VAL A 53 0.52 -12.84 -9.36
N ALA A 54 0.86 -11.58 -9.13
CA ALA A 54 2.14 -11.21 -8.51
C ALA A 54 2.10 -11.21 -6.98
N ASN A 55 0.94 -11.46 -6.36
CA ASN A 55 0.70 -11.28 -4.93
C ASN A 55 1.25 -9.93 -4.43
N SER A 56 0.84 -8.85 -5.08
CA SER A 56 1.35 -7.52 -4.74
C SER A 56 0.28 -6.45 -4.79
N ILE A 57 0.43 -5.45 -3.92
CA ILE A 57 -0.40 -4.26 -3.83
C ILE A 57 0.52 -3.07 -4.09
N LEU A 58 0.24 -2.33 -5.15
CA LEU A 58 0.98 -1.12 -5.50
C LEU A 58 0.27 0.10 -4.90
N LEU A 59 1.01 0.91 -4.17
CA LEU A 59 0.55 2.10 -3.48
C LEU A 59 1.07 3.34 -4.21
N SER A 60 0.21 4.33 -4.39
CA SER A 60 0.59 5.67 -4.81
C SER A 60 0.64 6.59 -3.60
N LYS A 61 1.66 7.44 -3.49
CA LYS A 61 1.62 8.56 -2.55
C LYS A 61 0.38 9.40 -2.89
N GLN A 62 -0.48 9.68 -1.91
CA GLN A 62 -1.39 10.81 -2.05
C GLN A 62 -0.50 12.04 -2.01
N VAL A 63 -0.23 12.62 -3.19
CA VAL A 63 0.27 13.99 -3.24
C VAL A 63 -0.92 14.82 -2.75
N PRO A 64 -0.84 15.48 -1.57
CA PRO A 64 -1.79 16.53 -1.28
C PRO A 64 -1.62 17.54 -2.40
N ASP A 65 -2.71 17.82 -3.12
CA ASP A 65 -2.82 18.84 -4.15
C ASP A 65 -1.66 19.84 -4.08
N LEU A 66 -0.76 19.79 -5.07
CA LEU A 66 -0.15 21.03 -5.52
C LEU A 66 -1.31 21.87 -6.04
N THR A 67 -1.99 22.59 -5.14
CA THR A 67 -2.67 23.82 -5.48
C THR A 67 -1.60 24.73 -6.08
N GLU A 68 -1.44 24.62 -7.40
CA GLU A 68 -0.73 25.59 -8.21
C GLU A 68 -1.39 26.97 -7.99
N PRO A 69 -0.62 28.04 -7.75
CA PRO A 69 -1.12 29.41 -7.87
C PRO A 69 -1.33 29.82 -9.33
#